data_AF-A0A645GP78-F1
#
_entry.id   AF-A0A645GP78-F1
#
_cell.length_a   1.000
_cell.length_b   1.000
_cell.length_c   1.000
_cell.angle_alpha   90.00
_cell.angle_beta   90.00
_cell.angle_gamma   90.00
#
_symmetry.space_group_name_H-M   'P 1'
#
loop_
_entity.id
_entity.type
_entity.pdbx_description
1 polymer ?
#
loop_
_entity_poly.entity_id
_entity_poly.type
_entity_poly.pdbx_seq_one_letter_code
_entity_poly.pdbx_strand_id
1 'polypeptide(L)'
;MDKIIQLIQPAITIAVLASIESLLSCVVADKMIDDKHDSNSELVAQGFGNIASALFGGIPATGAIARTAANVRNGGTSPISGIIHAITLLLIMILLMPLAKMIPMTVLSAILIIVSYNMGEWKEMKEMMNLPKIDVIVLLATFILTIVFDLVVAIIVGMSIHLISVLFINNSDDNATEEVA
;
A
#
# COMPACT_ATOMS: atom_id res chain seq x y z
N MET A 1 -10.55 -18.77 20.49
CA MET A 1 -9.22 -19.15 19.96
C MET A 1 -9.23 -19.17 18.43
N ASP A 2 -10.18 -19.87 17.82
CA ASP A 2 -10.22 -20.13 16.36
C ASP A 2 -10.25 -18.85 15.50
N LYS A 3 -11.00 -17.82 15.90
CA LYS A 3 -11.01 -16.54 15.19
C LYS A 3 -9.64 -15.85 15.16
N ILE A 4 -8.86 -15.95 16.24
CA ILE A 4 -7.52 -15.35 16.30
C ILE A 4 -6.59 -16.07 15.33
N ILE A 5 -6.67 -17.41 15.28
CA ILE A 5 -5.87 -18.23 14.37
C ILE A 5 -6.25 -17.96 12.92
N GLN A 6 -7.54 -17.77 12.61
CA GLN A 6 -7.99 -17.42 11.25
C GLN A 6 -7.57 -16.02 10.82
N LEU A 7 -7.47 -15.07 11.76
CA LEU A 7 -7.12 -13.68 11.46
C LEU A 7 -5.62 -13.42 11.39
N ILE A 8 -4.77 -14.33 11.89
CA ILE A 8 -3.32 -14.10 11.92
C ILE A 8 -2.73 -13.97 10.52
N GLN A 9 -3.18 -14.80 9.58
CA GLN A 9 -2.72 -14.78 8.19
C GLN A 9 -3.08 -13.44 7.50
N PRO A 10 -4.35 -13.02 7.42
CA PRO A 10 -4.70 -11.74 6.82
C PRO A 10 -4.13 -10.54 7.60
N ALA A 11 -4.00 -10.62 8.93
CA ALA A 11 -3.38 -9.54 9.72
C ALA A 11 -1.91 -9.31 9.34
N ILE A 12 -1.12 -10.39 9.18
CA ILE A 12 0.27 -10.30 8.73
C ILE A 12 0.33 -9.72 7.30
N THR A 13 -0.53 -10.20 6.39
CA THR A 13 -0.57 -9.69 5.02
C THR A 13 -0.90 -8.20 4.98
N ILE A 14 -1.92 -7.75 5.72
CA ILE A 14 -2.29 -6.34 5.80
C ILE A 14 -1.16 -5.51 6.41
N ALA A 15 -0.48 -6.01 7.45
CA ALA A 15 0.65 -5.31 8.06
C ALA A 15 1.79 -5.11 7.06
N VAL A 16 2.14 -6.14 6.28
CA VAL A 16 3.17 -6.04 5.23
C VAL A 16 2.74 -5.07 4.13
N LEU A 17 1.52 -5.21 3.61
CA LEU A 17 1.00 -4.34 2.55
C LEU A 17 0.98 -2.87 3.00
N ALA A 18 0.43 -2.61 4.18
CA ALA A 18 0.35 -1.27 4.73
C ALA A 18 1.74 -0.69 5.01
N SER A 19 2.71 -1.52 5.43
CA SER A 19 4.10 -1.07 5.62
C SER A 19 4.73 -0.64 4.30
N ILE A 20 4.56 -1.45 3.24
CA ILE A 20 5.07 -1.13 1.90
C ILE A 20 4.46 0.17 1.39
N GLU A 21 3.14 0.34 1.52
CA GLU A 21 2.44 1.52 1.04
C GLU A 21 2.79 2.78 1.85
N SER A 22 2.95 2.68 3.17
CA SER A 22 3.39 3.82 3.99
C SER A 22 4.80 4.26 3.60
N LEU A 23 5.74 3.31 3.47
CA LEU A 23 7.11 3.62 3.04
C LEU A 23 7.18 4.17 1.61
N LEU A 24 6.35 3.65 0.70
CA LEU A 24 6.26 4.19 -0.67
C LEU A 24 5.69 5.62 -0.67
N SER A 25 4.69 5.89 0.17
CA SER A 25 4.17 7.24 0.41
C SER A 25 5.24 8.18 0.97
N CYS A 26 6.06 7.73 1.92
CA CYS A 26 7.20 8.51 2.43
C CYS A 26 8.23 8.81 1.34
N VAL A 27 8.63 7.82 0.54
CA VAL A 27 9.60 8.02 -0.55
C VAL A 27 9.11 9.02 -1.59
N VAL A 28 7.81 9.03 -1.91
CA VAL A 28 7.23 10.04 -2.80
C VAL A 28 7.20 11.42 -2.14
N ALA A 29 6.81 11.50 -0.87
CA ALA A 29 6.77 12.75 -0.13
C ALA A 29 8.16 13.38 0.03
N ASP A 30 9.15 12.60 0.46
CA ASP A 30 10.57 12.96 0.61
C ASP A 30 11.11 13.62 -0.66
N LYS A 31 10.82 13.02 -1.83
CA LYS A 31 11.22 13.58 -3.13
C LYS A 31 10.54 14.91 -3.46
N MET A 32 9.35 15.16 -2.93
CA MET A 32 8.60 16.40 -3.17
C MET A 32 9.03 17.55 -2.25
N ILE A 33 9.53 17.25 -1.06
CA ILE A 33 9.95 18.24 -0.05
C ILE A 33 11.47 18.33 0.15
N ASP A 34 12.24 17.50 -0.56
CA ASP A 34 13.69 17.35 -0.42
C ASP A 34 14.13 17.01 1.01
N ASP A 35 13.48 15.99 1.58
CA ASP A 35 13.72 15.49 2.94
C ASP A 35 13.96 13.97 2.93
N LYS A 36 14.24 13.39 4.10
CA LYS A 36 14.44 11.96 4.28
C LYS A 36 13.76 11.45 5.54
N HIS A 37 12.78 10.57 5.35
CA HIS A 37 12.13 9.88 6.46
C HIS A 37 13.05 8.83 7.11
N ASP A 38 12.74 8.49 8.36
CA ASP A 38 13.24 7.28 9.02
C ASP A 38 12.16 6.18 8.94
N SER A 39 12.46 5.13 8.17
CA SER A 39 11.55 4.01 7.95
C SER A 39 11.18 3.29 9.24
N ASN A 40 12.09 3.17 10.21
CA ASN A 40 11.78 2.50 11.48
C ASN A 40 10.77 3.31 12.30
N SER A 41 10.97 4.62 12.35
CA SER A 41 10.05 5.53 13.03
C SER A 41 8.66 5.52 12.40
N GLU A 42 8.58 5.48 11.06
CA GLU A 42 7.31 5.36 10.33
C GLU A 42 6.59 4.04 10.65
N LEU A 43 7.28 2.90 10.58
CA LEU A 43 6.68 1.59 10.85
C LEU A 43 6.19 1.47 12.30
N VAL A 44 6.95 1.99 13.26
CA VAL A 44 6.54 2.02 14.67
C VAL A 44 5.32 2.93 14.86
N ALA A 45 5.32 4.13 14.27
CA ALA A 45 4.19 5.05 14.33
C ALA A 45 2.93 4.45 13.71
N GLN A 46 3.05 3.80 12.56
CA GLN A 46 1.97 3.09 11.89
C GLN A 46 1.42 1.92 12.72
N GLY A 47 2.30 1.18 13.39
CA GLY A 47 1.91 0.11 14.32
C GLY A 47 1.07 0.64 15.48
N PHE A 48 1.53 1.69 16.16
CA PHE A 48 0.77 2.36 17.22
C PHE A 48 -0.54 2.96 16.72
N GLY A 49 -0.52 3.58 15.53
CA GLY A 49 -1.72 4.14 14.89
C GLY A 49 -2.78 3.09 14.62
N ASN A 50 -2.37 1.90 14.17
CA ASN A 50 -3.28 0.79 13.91
C ASN A 50 -3.81 0.13 15.19
N ILE A 51 -2.98 0.02 16.25
CA ILE A 51 -3.46 -0.41 17.57
C ILE A 51 -4.51 0.57 18.10
N ALA A 52 -4.23 1.88 18.02
CA ALA A 52 -5.19 2.90 18.41
C ALA A 52 -6.48 2.81 17.56
N SER A 53 -6.37 2.70 16.23
CA SER A 53 -7.52 2.53 15.32
C SER A 53 -8.40 1.36 15.76
N ALA A 54 -7.81 0.19 16.03
CA ALA A 54 -8.55 -1.00 16.45
C ALA A 54 -9.31 -0.81 17.79
N LEU A 55 -8.72 -0.07 18.75
CA LEU A 55 -9.38 0.22 20.04
C LEU A 55 -10.64 1.09 19.90
N PHE A 56 -10.72 1.90 18.85
CA PHE A 56 -11.90 2.74 18.55
C PHE A 56 -12.84 2.10 17.51
N GLY A 57 -12.66 0.81 17.17
CA GLY A 57 -13.45 0.12 16.16
C GLY A 57 -13.14 0.56 14.72
N GLY A 58 -11.98 1.17 14.52
CA GLY A 58 -11.47 1.56 13.21
C GLY A 58 -10.96 0.37 12.39
N ILE A 59 -10.66 0.65 11.13
CA ILE A 59 -10.06 -0.29 10.19
C ILE A 59 -8.55 -0.07 10.11
N PRO A 60 -7.77 -1.04 9.61
CA PRO A 60 -6.35 -0.83 9.33
C PRO A 60 -6.13 0.38 8.43
N ALA A 61 -5.16 1.20 8.81
CA ALA A 61 -4.77 2.43 8.14
C ALA A 61 -3.30 2.35 7.67
N THR A 62 -3.02 3.08 6.61
CA THR A 62 -1.75 3.11 5.87
C THR A 62 -1.49 4.52 5.34
N GLY A 63 -0.27 4.78 4.87
CA GLY A 63 0.06 6.00 4.14
C GLY A 63 -0.72 6.10 2.83
N ALA A 64 -1.15 7.30 2.46
CA ALA A 64 -1.92 7.53 1.24
C ALA A 64 -1.20 8.50 0.31
N ILE A 65 -0.46 7.96 -0.66
CA ILE A 65 0.43 8.71 -1.58
C ILE A 65 -0.30 9.90 -2.21
N ALA A 66 -1.49 9.68 -2.76
CA ALA A 66 -2.27 10.74 -3.41
C ALA A 66 -2.63 11.89 -2.45
N ARG A 67 -2.99 11.57 -1.21
CA ARG A 67 -3.35 12.57 -0.20
C ARG A 67 -2.11 13.33 0.27
N THR A 68 -1.01 12.63 0.51
CA THR A 68 0.26 13.24 0.89
C THR A 68 0.77 14.16 -0.21
N ALA A 69 0.76 13.72 -1.47
CA ALA A 69 1.16 14.53 -2.62
C ALA A 69 0.27 15.76 -2.79
N ALA A 70 -1.05 15.62 -2.64
CA ALA A 70 -1.96 16.75 -2.66
C ALA A 70 -1.69 17.73 -1.51
N ASN A 71 -1.43 17.22 -0.30
CA ASN A 71 -1.11 18.05 0.86
C ASN A 71 0.18 18.84 0.65
N VAL A 72 1.26 18.19 0.19
CA VAL A 72 2.55 18.85 -0.10
C VAL A 72 2.41 19.90 -1.21
N ARG A 73 1.67 19.60 -2.28
CA ARG A 73 1.38 20.58 -3.36
C ARG A 73 0.61 21.81 -2.87
N ASN A 74 -0.17 21.67 -1.80
CA ASN A 74 -0.86 22.78 -1.13
C ASN A 74 -0.02 23.42 0.00
N GLY A 75 1.28 23.12 0.10
CA GLY A 75 2.20 23.70 1.07
C GLY A 75 2.24 23.01 2.44
N GLY A 76 1.55 21.87 2.61
CA GLY A 76 1.57 21.10 3.85
C GLY A 76 2.82 20.23 3.96
N THR A 77 3.86 20.72 4.63
CA THR A 77 5.15 20.01 4.81
C THR A 77 5.48 19.65 6.26
N SER A 78 4.59 19.96 7.21
CA SER A 78 4.81 19.66 8.64
C SER A 78 3.77 18.66 9.17
N PRO A 79 4.07 17.95 10.28
CA PRO A 79 3.12 17.04 10.94
C PRO A 79 1.81 17.72 11.35
N ILE A 80 1.85 19.04 11.55
CA ILE A 80 0.69 19.87 11.91
C ILE A 80 -0.39 19.79 10.82
N SER A 81 -0.02 19.68 9.53
CA SER A 81 -1.01 19.55 8.46
C SER A 81 -1.85 18.28 8.61
N GLY A 82 -1.22 17.16 8.98
CA GLY A 82 -1.89 15.90 9.25
C GLY A 82 -2.84 15.99 10.44
N ILE A 83 -2.42 16.67 11.52
CA ILE A 83 -3.26 16.89 12.71
C ILE A 83 -4.48 17.75 12.35
N ILE A 84 -4.29 18.84 11.62
CA ILE A 84 -5.38 19.72 11.16
C ILE A 84 -6.34 18.93 10.27
N HIS A 85 -5.82 18.11 9.34
CA HIS A 85 -6.64 17.25 8.50
C HIS A 85 -7.50 16.27 9.30
N ALA A 86 -6.92 15.60 10.30
CA ALA A 86 -7.63 14.66 11.16
C ALA A 86 -8.73 15.35 12.00
N ILE A 87 -8.43 16.50 12.61
CA ILE A 87 -9.41 17.29 13.37
C ILE A 87 -10.52 17.79 12.45
N THR A 88 -10.18 18.28 11.26
CA THR A 88 -11.14 18.77 10.28
C THR A 88 -12.08 17.65 9.84
N LEU A 89 -11.55 16.46 9.53
CA LEU A 89 -12.36 15.29 9.20
C LEU A 89 -13.28 14.90 10.37
N LEU A 90 -12.78 14.89 11.60
CA LEU A 90 -13.59 14.59 12.78
C LEU A 90 -14.75 15.57 12.95
N LEU A 91 -14.49 16.87 12.79
CA LEU A 91 -15.53 17.91 12.85
C LEU A 91 -16.56 17.75 11.73
N ILE A 92 -16.12 17.48 10.50
CA ILE A 92 -17.02 17.20 9.37
C ILE A 92 -17.89 15.98 9.68
N MET A 93 -17.30 14.90 10.22
CA MET A 93 -18.07 13.71 10.59
C MET A 93 -19.11 14.00 11.67
N ILE A 94 -18.79 14.80 12.69
CA ILE A 94 -19.75 15.10 13.77
C ILE A 94 -20.86 16.06 13.29
N LEU A 95 -20.50 17.10 12.53
CA LEU A 95 -21.42 18.17 12.14
C LEU A 95 -22.23 17.83 10.89
N LEU A 96 -21.61 17.22 9.88
CA LEU A 96 -22.19 16.99 8.56
C LEU A 96 -22.65 15.53 8.34
N MET A 97 -22.55 14.63 9.32
CA MET A 97 -23.09 13.27 9.17
C MET A 97 -24.57 13.19 8.75
N PRO A 98 -25.49 14.10 9.17
CA PRO A 98 -26.86 14.12 8.64
C PRO A 98 -26.92 14.36 7.13
N LEU A 99 -26.06 15.22 6.60
CA LEU A 99 -25.94 15.47 5.16
C LEU A 99 -25.25 14.30 4.45
N ALA A 100 -24.26 13.68 5.07
CA ALA A 100 -23.55 12.54 4.50
C ALA A 100 -24.49 11.36 4.20
N LYS A 101 -25.56 11.17 5.00
CA LYS A 101 -26.59 10.15 4.74
C LYS A 101 -27.39 10.39 3.46
N MET A 102 -27.39 11.61 2.93
CA MET A 102 -28.08 11.95 1.69
C MET A 102 -27.22 11.70 0.45
N ILE A 103 -25.94 11.31 0.60
CA ILE A 103 -25.05 11.05 -0.53
C ILE A 103 -25.56 9.81 -1.28
N PRO A 104 -25.97 9.95 -2.56
CA PRO A 104 -26.44 8.80 -3.33
C PRO A 104 -25.30 7.82 -3.57
N MET A 105 -25.61 6.51 -3.49
CA MET A 105 -24.64 5.45 -3.77
C MET A 105 -24.05 5.56 -5.18
N THR A 106 -24.80 6.09 -6.15
CA THR A 106 -24.34 6.32 -7.52
C THR A 106 -23.17 7.31 -7.58
N VAL A 107 -23.16 8.33 -6.72
CA VAL A 107 -22.06 9.30 -6.63
C VAL A 107 -20.82 8.63 -6.06
N LEU A 108 -20.98 7.82 -4.99
CA LEU A 108 -19.87 7.08 -4.41
C LEU A 108 -19.27 6.07 -5.40
N SER A 109 -20.11 5.34 -6.14
CA SER A 109 -19.66 4.43 -7.20
C SER A 109 -18.90 5.16 -8.31
N ALA A 110 -19.39 6.32 -8.77
CA ALA A 110 -18.70 7.12 -9.79
C ALA A 110 -17.32 7.57 -9.31
N ILE A 111 -17.21 8.02 -8.04
CA ILE A 111 -15.93 8.38 -7.42
C ILE A 111 -15.01 7.15 -7.39
N LEU A 112 -15.49 5.99 -6.96
CA LEU A 112 -14.68 4.77 -6.88
C LEU A 112 -14.19 4.31 -8.26
N ILE A 113 -14.99 4.40 -9.32
CA ILE A 113 -14.56 4.07 -10.69
C ILE A 113 -13.39 4.97 -11.11
N ILE A 114 -13.50 6.28 -10.88
CA ILE A 114 -12.46 7.25 -11.25
C ILE A 114 -11.20 7.03 -10.41
N VAL A 115 -11.34 6.79 -9.10
CA VAL A 115 -10.20 6.52 -8.21
C VAL A 115 -9.49 5.24 -8.64
N SER A 116 -10.23 4.14 -8.84
CA SER A 116 -9.66 2.87 -9.31
C SER A 116 -8.97 3.01 -10.67
N TYR A 117 -9.54 3.80 -11.60
CA TYR A 117 -8.92 4.05 -12.90
C TYR A 117 -7.60 4.83 -12.77
N ASN A 118 -7.53 5.81 -11.87
CA ASN A 118 -6.32 6.61 -11.66
C ASN A 118 -5.23 5.85 -10.87
N MET A 119 -5.61 4.92 -9.98
CA MET A 119 -4.65 4.11 -9.22
C MET A 119 -3.98 3.02 -10.07
N GLY A 120 -4.50 2.71 -11.26
CA GLY A 120 -3.98 1.63 -12.11
C GLY A 120 -2.64 1.91 -12.79
N GLU A 121 -2.12 3.15 -12.76
CA GLU A 121 -0.80 3.53 -13.31
C GLU A 121 -0.49 2.85 -14.66
N TRP A 122 -1.42 2.99 -15.62
CA TRP A 122 -1.45 2.20 -16.86
C TRP A 122 -0.18 2.32 -17.71
N LYS A 123 0.53 3.45 -17.59
CA LYS A 123 1.76 3.70 -18.33
C LYS A 123 2.91 2.89 -17.72
N GLU A 124 3.02 2.91 -16.40
CA GLU A 124 3.99 2.17 -15.60
C GLU A 124 3.76 0.67 -15.78
N MET A 125 2.49 0.22 -15.77
CA MET A 125 2.14 -1.18 -16.06
C MET A 125 2.61 -1.61 -17.46
N LYS A 126 2.51 -0.73 -18.46
CA LYS A 126 3.02 -1.00 -19.81
C LYS A 126 4.54 -1.02 -19.86
N GLU A 127 5.21 -0.14 -19.12
CA GLU A 127 6.67 -0.12 -19.01
C GLU A 127 7.20 -1.40 -18.33
N MET A 128 6.50 -1.89 -17.30
CA MET A 128 6.81 -3.14 -16.62
C MET A 128 6.74 -4.36 -17.55
N MET A 129 6.00 -4.32 -18.66
CA MET A 129 5.96 -5.41 -19.65
C MET A 129 7.25 -5.57 -20.45
N ASN A 130 8.17 -4.60 -20.34
CA ASN A 130 9.50 -4.69 -20.94
C ASN A 130 10.57 -5.21 -19.95
N LEU A 131 10.20 -5.53 -18.71
CA LEU A 131 11.08 -6.14 -17.72
C LEU A 131 11.46 -7.58 -18.11
N PRO A 132 12.48 -8.17 -17.47
CA PRO A 132 12.79 -9.59 -17.61
C PRO A 132 11.53 -10.47 -17.51
N LYS A 133 11.50 -11.55 -18.31
CA LYS A 133 10.31 -12.43 -18.41
C LYS A 133 9.78 -12.89 -17.06
N ILE A 134 10.67 -13.10 -16.09
CA ILE A 134 10.30 -13.57 -14.76
C ILE A 134 9.50 -12.53 -13.98
N ASP A 135 9.87 -11.25 -14.05
CA ASP A 135 9.17 -10.17 -13.36
C ASP A 135 7.78 -9.94 -13.99
N VAL A 136 7.69 -10.05 -15.31
CA VAL A 136 6.41 -10.00 -16.03
C VAL A 136 5.49 -11.16 -15.63
N ILE A 137 6.03 -12.38 -15.48
CA ILE A 137 5.26 -13.54 -15.01
C ILE A 137 4.76 -13.31 -13.59
N VAL A 138 5.61 -12.82 -12.68
CA VAL A 138 5.21 -12.49 -11.30
C VAL A 138 4.10 -11.44 -11.30
N LEU A 139 4.20 -10.38 -12.11
CA LEU A 139 3.17 -9.35 -12.22
C LEU A 139 1.84 -9.92 -12.72
N LEU A 140 1.85 -10.67 -13.82
CA LEU A 140 0.62 -11.22 -14.40
C LEU A 140 -0.01 -12.27 -13.48
N ALA A 141 0.80 -13.12 -12.84
CA ALA A 141 0.31 -14.10 -11.88
C ALA A 141 -0.36 -13.41 -10.68
N THR A 142 0.31 -12.41 -10.07
CA THR A 142 -0.26 -11.67 -8.92
C THR A 142 -1.52 -10.91 -9.30
N PHE A 143 -1.56 -10.28 -10.47
CA PHE A 143 -2.74 -9.57 -10.97
C PHE A 143 -3.94 -10.50 -11.16
N ILE A 144 -3.77 -11.62 -11.89
CA ILE A 144 -4.85 -12.57 -12.15
C ILE A 144 -5.34 -13.21 -10.84
N LEU A 145 -4.41 -13.59 -9.96
CA LEU A 145 -4.74 -14.25 -8.71
C LEU A 145 -5.51 -13.33 -7.75
N THR A 146 -5.21 -12.03 -7.77
CA THR A 146 -5.96 -11.01 -7.01
C THR A 146 -7.42 -10.90 -7.47
N ILE A 147 -7.67 -11.03 -8.78
CA ILE A 147 -9.02 -10.94 -9.35
C ILE A 147 -9.83 -12.23 -9.11
N VAL A 148 -9.19 -13.40 -9.25
CA VAL A 148 -9.89 -14.70 -9.23
C VAL A 148 -10.09 -15.23 -7.80
N PHE A 149 -9.13 -15.02 -6.91
CA PHE A 149 -9.15 -15.55 -5.55
C PHE A 149 -9.30 -14.42 -4.53
N ASP A 150 -8.17 -13.89 -4.05
CA ASP A 150 -8.11 -12.73 -3.17
C ASP A 150 -6.68 -12.17 -3.15
N LEU A 151 -6.53 -11.00 -2.55
CA LEU A 151 -5.25 -10.30 -2.39
C LEU A 151 -4.26 -11.08 -1.51
N VAL A 152 -4.73 -11.86 -0.53
CA VAL A 152 -3.85 -12.59 0.40
C VAL A 152 -3.14 -13.74 -0.31
N VAL A 153 -3.90 -14.54 -1.06
CA VAL A 153 -3.38 -15.63 -1.88
C VAL A 153 -2.45 -15.08 -2.96
N ALA A 154 -2.84 -13.97 -3.61
CA ALA A 154 -2.02 -13.31 -4.62
C ALA A 154 -0.62 -12.93 -4.11
N ILE A 155 -0.54 -12.28 -2.94
CA ILE A 155 0.73 -11.84 -2.35
C ILE A 155 1.61 -13.04 -1.98
N ILE A 156 1.04 -14.08 -1.34
CA ILE A 156 1.81 -15.26 -0.91
C ILE A 156 2.43 -15.95 -2.13
N VAL A 157 1.65 -16.18 -3.17
CA VAL A 157 2.12 -16.84 -4.39
C VAL A 157 3.14 -15.97 -5.13
N GLY A 158 2.85 -14.67 -5.28
CA GLY A 158 3.76 -13.73 -5.93
C GLY A 158 5.12 -13.65 -5.26
N MET A 159 5.13 -13.49 -3.94
CA MET A 159 6.37 -13.46 -3.14
C MET A 159 7.14 -14.78 -3.24
N SER A 160 6.44 -15.91 -3.22
CA SER A 160 7.07 -17.23 -3.34
C SER A 160 7.75 -17.40 -4.70
N ILE A 161 7.06 -17.06 -5.80
CA ILE A 161 7.63 -17.13 -7.15
C ILE A 161 8.83 -16.20 -7.27
N HIS A 162 8.72 -14.97 -6.78
CA HIS A 162 9.82 -14.00 -6.83
C HIS A 162 11.05 -14.48 -6.05
N LEU A 163 10.87 -14.96 -4.81
CA LEU A 163 11.97 -15.45 -3.97
C LEU A 163 12.69 -16.65 -4.62
N ILE A 164 11.92 -17.61 -5.14
CA ILE A 164 12.47 -18.77 -5.85
C ILE A 164 13.31 -18.30 -7.05
N SER A 165 12.79 -17.34 -7.82
CA SER A 165 13.46 -16.80 -9.00
C SER A 165 14.79 -16.14 -8.67
N VAL A 166 14.82 -15.29 -7.64
CA VAL A 166 16.04 -14.61 -7.17
C VAL A 166 17.10 -15.62 -6.70
N LEU A 167 16.68 -16.66 -5.97
CA LEU A 167 17.59 -17.71 -5.53
C LEU A 167 18.20 -18.49 -6.70
N PHE A 168 17.42 -18.82 -7.73
CA PHE A 168 17.95 -19.50 -8.91
C PHE A 168 18.93 -18.65 -9.72
N ILE A 169 18.69 -17.34 -9.82
CA ILE A 169 19.60 -16.40 -10.51
C ILE A 169 20.91 -16.29 -9.73
N ASN A 170 20.84 -16.03 -8.42
CA ASN A 170 22.05 -15.91 -7.58
C ASN A 170 22.87 -17.20 -7.54
N ASN A 171 22.23 -18.36 -7.48
CA ASN A 171 22.93 -19.65 -7.55
C ASN A 171 23.56 -19.93 -8.93
N SER A 172 23.01 -19.35 -10.01
CA SER A 172 23.60 -19.48 -11.34
C SER A 172 24.84 -18.59 -11.50
N ASP A 173 24.82 -17.42 -10.88
CA ASP A 173 25.99 -16.52 -10.84
C ASP A 173 27.13 -17.08 -9.99
N ASP A 174 26.82 -17.74 -8.84
CA ASP A 174 27.83 -18.37 -7.98
C ASP A 174 28.51 -19.58 -8.65
N ASN A 175 27.74 -20.41 -9.38
CA ASN A 175 28.29 -21.55 -10.13
C ASN A 175 29.14 -21.12 -11.34
N ALA A 176 28.81 -19.99 -11.97
CA ALA A 176 29.60 -19.45 -13.08
C ALA A 176 30.96 -18.89 -12.62
N THR A 177 31.09 -18.45 -11.37
CA THR A 177 32.37 -18.04 -10.78
C THR A 177 33.27 -19.20 -10.37
N GLU A 178 32.72 -20.38 -10.03
CA GLU A 178 33.50 -21.58 -9.71
C GLU A 178 34.06 -22.29 -10.96
N GLU A 179 33.37 -22.22 -12.10
CA GLU A 179 33.81 -22.91 -13.33
C GLU A 179 34.96 -22.19 -14.07
N VAL A 180 35.27 -20.95 -13.66
CA VAL A 180 36.33 -20.09 -14.24
C VAL A 180 37.55 -19.97 -13.31
N ALA A 181 37.51 -20.58 -12.12
CA ALA A 181 38.61 -20.65 -11.15
C ALA A 181 39.39 -21.97 -11.26
#